data_AF-A0A3D2U333-F1
#
_entry.id   AF-A0A3D2U333-F1
#
_cell.length_a   1.000
_cell.length_b   1.000
_cell.length_c   1.000
_cell.angle_alpha   90.00
_cell.angle_beta   90.00
_cell.angle_gamma   90.00
#
_symmetry.space_group_name_H-M   'P 1'
#
loop_
_entity.id
_entity.type
_entity.pdbx_description
1 polymer ?
#
loop_
_entity_poly.entity_id
_entity_poly.type
_entity_poly.pdbx_seq_one_letter_code
_entity_poly.pdbx_strand_id
1 'polypeptide(L)'
;GGRGGFTHYHFWVTPRQADELYADGAYPFRKKRNGLLQWTEKDRKIENTDIVAWYTLGFHHVVRVEDWPVMPTKWDQFEIRPYNFFDRNPAVDLPK
;
A
#
# COMPACT_ATOMS: atom_id res chain seq x y z
N GLY A 1 3.37 17.01 -10.36
CA GLY A 1 3.06 17.64 -9.06
C GLY A 1 3.72 16.83 -7.96
N GLY A 2 4.19 17.45 -6.88
CA GLY A 2 5.02 16.78 -5.87
C GLY A 2 4.28 16.06 -4.73
N ARG A 3 2.94 15.98 -4.76
CA ARG A 3 2.11 15.36 -3.72
C ARG A 3 1.30 14.20 -4.27
N GLY A 4 0.97 13.24 -3.41
CA GLY A 4 0.22 12.05 -3.79
C GLY A 4 0.99 11.12 -4.71
N GLY A 5 2.32 11.19 -4.72
CA GLY A 5 3.16 10.45 -5.68
C GLY A 5 3.02 8.94 -5.56
N PHE A 6 2.63 8.44 -4.38
CA PHE A 6 2.33 7.02 -4.12
C PHE A 6 1.21 6.44 -5.01
N THR A 7 0.39 7.29 -5.63
CA THR A 7 -0.69 6.87 -6.54
C THR A 7 -0.23 6.55 -7.96
N HIS A 8 1.02 6.87 -8.32
CA HIS A 8 1.54 6.63 -9.67
C HIS A 8 1.67 5.15 -10.01
N TYR A 9 1.85 4.30 -8.99
CA TYR A 9 1.89 2.85 -9.13
C TYR A 9 1.01 2.22 -8.04
N HIS A 10 0.40 1.08 -8.35
CA HIS A 10 -0.36 0.30 -7.37
C HIS A 10 0.54 -0.38 -6.33
N PHE A 11 1.80 -0.63 -6.66
CA PHE A 11 2.72 -1.36 -5.81
C PHE A 11 4.12 -0.75 -5.86
N TRP A 12 4.72 -0.57 -4.69
CA TRP A 12 6.07 -0.04 -4.52
C TRP A 12 6.86 -0.92 -3.55
N VAL A 13 8.17 -1.01 -3.76
CA VAL A 13 9.08 -1.70 -2.84
C VAL A 13 10.25 -0.79 -2.53
N THR A 14 10.57 -0.66 -1.25
CA THR A 14 11.72 0.12 -0.77
C THR A 14 12.52 -0.70 0.22
N PRO A 15 13.86 -0.56 0.30
CA PRO A 15 14.60 -1.08 1.44
C PRO A 15 14.11 -0.43 2.74
N ARG A 16 14.11 -1.19 3.83
CA ARG A 16 13.64 -0.71 5.13
C ARG A 16 14.51 0.44 5.66
N GLN A 17 13.89 1.58 5.97
CA GLN A 17 14.53 2.73 6.64
C GLN A 17 13.65 3.22 7.80
N ALA A 18 14.27 3.57 8.92
CA ALA A 18 13.54 3.85 10.17
C ALA A 18 12.65 5.11 10.10
N ASP A 19 13.00 6.06 9.25
CA ASP A 19 12.34 7.35 9.05
C ASP A 19 11.39 7.37 7.84
N GLU A 20 11.39 6.34 7.00
CA GLU A 20 10.55 6.22 5.80
C GLU A 20 9.20 5.54 6.13
N LEU A 21 8.34 6.22 6.90
CA LEU A 21 7.08 5.64 7.44
C LEU A 21 5.80 6.02 6.69
N TYR A 22 5.78 7.14 5.96
CA TYR A 22 4.58 7.69 5.33
C TYR A 22 4.75 7.85 3.83
N ALA A 23 3.82 7.30 3.04
CA ALA A 23 3.94 7.20 1.59
C ALA A 23 4.10 8.55 0.84
N ASP A 24 3.61 9.66 1.42
CA ASP A 24 3.78 11.04 0.92
C ASP A 24 4.61 11.92 1.88
N GLY A 25 5.33 11.29 2.81
CA GLY A 25 6.12 11.93 3.86
C GLY A 25 5.32 12.34 5.11
N ALA A 26 6.04 12.68 6.19
CA ALA A 26 5.45 12.99 7.50
C ALA A 26 4.59 14.27 7.55
N TYR A 27 4.74 15.16 6.57
CA TYR A 27 4.03 16.44 6.52
C TYR A 27 3.38 16.67 5.14
N PRO A 28 2.22 16.03 4.87
CA PRO A 28 1.60 16.00 3.54
C PRO A 28 1.16 17.39 3.04
N PHE A 29 0.96 18.35 3.94
CA PHE A 29 0.59 19.73 3.59
C PHE A 29 1.78 20.63 3.21
N ARG A 30 3.03 20.14 3.19
CA ARG A 30 4.19 20.92 2.74
C ARG A 30 4.28 20.98 1.21
N LYS A 31 4.88 22.06 0.68
CA LYS A 31 5.03 22.25 -0.78
C LYS A 31 6.10 21.34 -1.42
N LYS A 32 7.03 20.81 -0.63
CA LYS A 32 8.16 20.01 -1.11
C LYS A 32 7.74 18.56 -1.34
N ARG A 33 8.21 17.96 -2.44
CA ARG A 33 8.06 16.53 -2.73
C ARG A 33 8.70 15.71 -1.61
N ASN A 34 8.01 14.65 -1.17
CA ASN A 34 8.46 13.72 -0.13
C ASN A 34 7.83 12.34 -0.36
N GLY A 35 8.24 11.33 0.40
CA GLY A 35 7.66 9.99 0.35
C GLY A 35 8.18 9.11 -0.78
N LEU A 36 7.39 8.12 -1.20
CA LEU A 36 7.78 7.03 -2.10
C LEU A 36 8.38 7.54 -3.41
N LEU A 37 7.73 8.52 -4.04
CA LEU A 37 8.19 9.07 -5.31
C LEU A 37 9.60 9.69 -5.22
N GLN A 38 10.03 10.17 -4.05
CA GLN A 38 11.39 10.66 -3.84
C GLN A 38 12.34 9.54 -3.36
N TRP A 39 11.87 8.64 -2.50
CA TRP A 39 12.71 7.59 -1.94
C TRP A 39 13.17 6.58 -2.99
N THR A 40 12.34 6.28 -4.00
CA THR A 40 12.66 5.33 -5.07
C THR A 40 13.58 5.89 -6.14
N GLU A 41 13.74 7.21 -6.26
CA GLU A 41 14.71 7.83 -7.19
C GLU A 41 16.15 7.45 -6.88
N LYS A 42 16.41 7.00 -5.64
CA LYS A 42 17.73 6.54 -5.19
C LYS A 42 18.12 5.18 -5.75
N ASP A 43 17.21 4.46 -6.43
CA ASP A 43 17.41 3.14 -7.04
C ASP A 43 18.19 2.17 -6.14
N ARG A 44 17.75 2.08 -4.88
CA ARG A 44 18.43 1.29 -3.86
C ARG A 44 18.15 -0.20 -4.09
N LYS A 45 19.17 -1.04 -3.88
CA LYS A 45 19.04 -2.50 -3.97
C LYS A 45 18.00 -3.04 -2.98
N ILE A 46 17.14 -3.94 -3.45
CA ILE A 46 16.07 -4.59 -2.67
C ILE A 46 16.23 -6.11 -2.58
N GLU A 47 17.06 -6.71 -3.43
CA GLU A 47 17.24 -8.16 -3.50
C GLU A 47 17.90 -8.70 -2.23
N ASN A 48 17.27 -9.71 -1.60
CA ASN A 48 17.75 -10.35 -0.38
C ASN A 48 18.08 -9.37 0.76
N THR A 49 17.27 -8.31 0.88
CA THR A 49 17.37 -7.33 1.96
C THR A 49 16.06 -7.22 2.74
N ASP A 50 16.10 -6.55 3.89
CA ASP A 50 14.89 -6.12 4.59
C ASP A 50 14.18 -5.03 3.76
N ILE A 51 12.94 -5.29 3.39
CA ILE A 51 12.13 -4.47 2.48
C ILE A 51 10.79 -4.09 3.10
N VAL A 52 10.23 -3.01 2.60
CA VAL A 52 8.86 -2.58 2.85
C VAL A 52 8.11 -2.56 1.52
N ALA A 53 6.98 -3.27 1.49
CA ALA A 53 6.03 -3.23 0.39
C ALA A 53 4.92 -2.21 0.67
N TRP A 54 4.60 -1.37 -0.31
CA TRP A 54 3.56 -0.37 -0.23
C TRP A 54 2.52 -0.64 -1.31
N TYR A 55 1.29 -0.94 -0.90
CA TYR A 55 0.17 -1.21 -1.81
C TYR A 55 -0.83 -0.06 -1.78
N THR A 56 -1.04 0.57 -2.93
CA THR A 56 -2.01 1.65 -3.11
C THR A 56 -3.33 1.07 -3.60
N LEU A 57 -4.30 0.98 -2.69
CA LEU A 57 -5.68 0.67 -3.01
C LEU A 57 -6.43 1.97 -3.32
N GLY A 58 -7.00 2.06 -4.53
CA GLY A 58 -7.75 3.22 -4.99
C GLY A 58 -9.03 2.82 -5.69
N PHE A 59 -9.98 3.73 -5.76
CA PHE A 59 -11.26 3.52 -6.43
C PHE A 59 -11.71 4.79 -7.15
N HIS A 60 -12.47 4.62 -8.23
CA HIS A 60 -13.19 5.71 -8.88
C HIS A 60 -14.63 5.71 -8.35
N HIS A 61 -15.01 6.78 -7.63
CA HIS A 61 -16.38 6.92 -7.13
C HIS A 61 -17.24 7.68 -8.13
N VAL A 62 -17.97 6.94 -8.97
CA VAL A 62 -19.06 7.51 -9.78
C VAL A 62 -20.31 7.50 -8.91
N VAL A 63 -20.73 8.69 -8.47
CA VAL A 63 -21.85 8.87 -7.53
C VAL A 63 -23.17 8.44 -8.17
N ARG A 64 -24.03 7.79 -7.39
CA ARG A 64 -25.37 7.35 -7.80
C ARG A 64 -26.44 7.98 -6.90
N VAL A 65 -27.70 7.96 -7.33
CA VAL A 65 -28.83 8.52 -6.55
C VAL A 65 -29.00 7.77 -5.23
N GLU A 66 -28.74 6.47 -5.22
CA GLU A 66 -28.79 5.61 -4.04
C GLU A 66 -27.71 5.92 -3.00
N ASP A 67 -26.67 6.69 -3.37
CA ASP A 67 -25.66 7.16 -2.41
C ASP A 67 -26.21 8.33 -1.54
N TRP A 68 -27.41 8.84 -1.84
CA TRP A 68 -28.09 9.91 -1.10
C TRP A 68 -29.32 9.39 -0.33
N PRO A 69 -29.61 9.89 0.88
CA PRO A 69 -28.87 10.90 1.66
C PRO A 69 -27.68 10.34 2.44
N VAL A 70 -27.58 9.02 2.51
CA VAL A 70 -26.52 8.31 3.21
C VAL A 70 -26.03 7.21 2.31
N MET A 71 -24.75 7.25 1.98
CA MET A 71 -24.12 6.26 1.10
C MET A 71 -24.12 4.88 1.77
N PRO A 72 -24.60 3.82 1.10
CA PRO A 72 -24.43 2.45 1.57
C PRO A 72 -22.94 2.05 1.66
N THR A 73 -22.61 1.08 2.51
CA THR A 73 -21.23 0.60 2.64
C THR A 73 -20.70 0.03 1.33
N LYS A 74 -19.51 0.47 0.92
CA LYS A 74 -18.72 -0.13 -0.15
C LYS A 74 -17.51 -0.85 0.46
N TRP A 75 -17.19 -2.03 -0.06
CA TRP A 75 -16.04 -2.83 0.36
C TRP A 75 -14.97 -2.82 -0.72
N ASP A 76 -13.74 -2.50 -0.34
CA ASP A 76 -12.53 -2.73 -1.13
C ASP A 76 -11.54 -3.47 -0.22
N GLN A 77 -10.91 -4.54 -0.71
CA GLN A 77 -10.05 -5.42 0.10
C GLN A 77 -8.84 -5.91 -0.68
N PHE A 78 -7.79 -6.29 0.03
CA PHE A 78 -6.67 -7.06 -0.49
C PHE A 78 -6.31 -8.16 0.51
N GLU A 79 -5.59 -9.17 0.04
CA GLU A 79 -5.23 -10.31 0.86
C GLU A 79 -3.76 -10.66 0.65
N ILE A 80 -3.08 -11.01 1.75
CA ILE A 80 -1.75 -11.60 1.72
C ILE A 80 -1.93 -13.07 2.05
N ARG A 81 -1.75 -13.91 1.04
CA ARG A 81 -1.84 -15.36 1.19
C ARG A 81 -0.44 -15.98 1.26
N PRO A 82 -0.21 -16.94 2.18
CA PRO A 82 1.00 -17.75 2.15
C PRO A 82 1.11 -18.49 0.80
N TYR A 83 2.26 -18.40 0.15
CA TYR A 83 2.55 -19.13 -1.09
C TYR A 83 3.85 -19.90 -0.91
N ASN A 84 3.77 -21.23 -0.84
CA ASN A 84 4.89 -22.12 -0.49
C ASN A 84 5.62 -21.72 0.81
N PHE A 85 4.89 -21.13 1.76
CA PHE A 85 5.45 -20.70 3.05
C PHE A 85 5.43 -21.82 4.10
N PHE A 86 4.45 -22.73 4.02
CA PHE A 86 4.29 -23.86 4.93
C PHE A 86 4.53 -25.17 4.18
N ASP A 87 5.13 -26.16 4.85
CA ASP A 87 5.38 -27.50 4.30
C ASP A 87 4.10 -28.34 4.13
N ARG A 88 3.02 -27.94 4.82
CA ARG A 88 1.69 -28.56 4.75
C ARG A 88 0.60 -27.53 5.00
N ASN A 89 -0.66 -27.89 4.76
CA ASN A 89 -1.80 -27.03 5.08
C ASN A 89 -1.76 -26.61 6.57
N PRO A 90 -1.63 -25.30 6.89
CA PRO A 90 -1.53 -24.82 8.27
C PRO A 90 -2.82 -25.00 9.07
N ALA A 91 -3.96 -25.24 8.42
CA ALA A 91 -5.26 -25.41 9.03
C ALA A 91 -5.68 -26.88 9.24
N VAL A 92 -4.79 -27.84 8.94
CA VAL A 92 -5.16 -29.28 8.90
C VAL A 92 -5.60 -29.84 10.27
N ASP A 93 -5.08 -29.29 11.36
CA ASP A 93 -5.32 -29.77 12.72
C ASP A 93 -6.42 -28.96 13.45
N LEU A 94 -7.16 -28.09 12.76
CA LEU A 94 -8.23 -27.31 13.37
C LEU A 94 -9.44 -28.20 13.70
N PRO A 95 -10.01 -28.10 14.92
CA PRO A 95 -11.24 -28.80 15.27
C PRO A 95 -12.41 -28.27 14.43
N LYS A 96 -13.46 -29.10 14.31
CA LYS A 96 -14.73 -28.70 13.70
C LYS A 96 -15.51 -27.75 14.60
#